data_AF-A0A1W9WCG7-F1
#
_entry.id   AF-A0A1W9WCG7-F1
#
_cell.length_a   1.000
_cell.length_b   1.000
_cell.length_c   1.000
_cell.angle_alpha   90.00
_cell.angle_beta   90.00
_cell.angle_gamma   90.00
#
_symmetry.space_group_name_H-M   'P 1'
#
loop_
_entity.id
_entity.type
_entity.pdbx_description
1 polymer ?
#
loop_
_entity_poly.entity_id
_entity_poly.type
_entity_poly.pdbx_seq_one_letter_code
_entity_poly.pdbx_strand_id
1 'polypeptide(L)'
;MIQITVSDEDKEQLKHDMEKHSNPIVRQRCRVIYLKSIGMKPGQIAQIVNVHVNTITNYLKLYQAQGLAGLYQLHYLGQPSDLNAYQADISKQI
;
A
#
# COMPACT_ATOMS: atom_id res chain seq x y z
N MET A 1 16.76 -12.27 -2.65
CA MET A 1 15.94 -11.29 -3.41
C MET A 1 14.59 -11.93 -3.70
N ILE A 2 13.49 -11.23 -3.46
CA ILE A 2 12.14 -11.75 -3.78
C ILE A 2 11.90 -11.55 -5.28
N GLN A 3 11.58 -12.64 -5.97
CA GLN A 3 11.10 -12.60 -7.35
C GLN A 3 9.58 -12.57 -7.30
N ILE A 4 8.98 -11.69 -8.10
CA ILE A 4 7.54 -11.62 -8.28
C ILE A 4 7.23 -11.75 -9.77
N THR A 5 6.19 -12.49 -10.09
CA THR A 5 5.62 -12.53 -11.43
C THR A 5 4.36 -11.69 -11.40
N VAL A 6 4.25 -10.72 -12.31
CA VAL A 6 3.11 -9.80 -12.39
C VAL A 6 2.54 -9.94 -13.81
N SER A 7 1.25 -10.22 -13.92
CA SER A 7 0.55 -10.29 -15.21
C SER A 7 0.52 -8.91 -15.87
N ASP A 8 0.28 -8.85 -17.17
CA ASP A 8 0.20 -7.57 -17.87
C ASP A 8 -1.04 -6.77 -17.44
N GLU A 9 -2.16 -7.45 -17.17
CA GLU A 9 -3.37 -6.86 -16.58
C GLU A 9 -3.07 -6.22 -15.21
N ASP A 10 -2.34 -6.92 -14.33
CA ASP A 10 -1.94 -6.38 -13.03
C ASP A 10 -1.01 -5.17 -13.18
N LYS A 11 -0.11 -5.16 -14.18
CA LYS A 11 0.77 -4.00 -14.43
C LYS A 11 -0.03 -2.78 -14.84
N GLU A 12 -1.06 -2.93 -15.66
CA GLU A 12 -1.96 -1.83 -16.04
C GLU A 12 -2.71 -1.29 -14.82
N GLN A 13 -3.25 -2.19 -13.99
CA GLN A 13 -3.94 -1.80 -12.76
C GLN A 13 -3.00 -1.08 -11.78
N LEU A 14 -1.78 -1.59 -11.57
CA LEU A 14 -0.77 -0.94 -10.73
C LEU A 14 -0.41 0.46 -11.23
N LYS A 15 -0.32 0.64 -12.56
CA LYS A 15 -0.07 1.93 -13.18
C LYS A 15 -1.22 2.91 -12.99
N HIS A 16 -2.45 2.45 -13.12
CA HIS A 16 -3.62 3.27 -12.83
C HIS A 16 -3.65 3.71 -11.36
N ASP A 17 -3.49 2.74 -10.45
CA ASP A 17 -3.64 2.99 -9.01
C ASP A 17 -2.52 3.83 -8.43
N MET A 18 -1.28 3.70 -8.93
CA MET A 18 -0.18 4.53 -8.43
C MET A 18 -0.38 6.03 -8.70
N GLU A 19 -1.14 6.38 -9.75
CA GLU A 19 -1.43 7.76 -10.12
C GLU A 19 -2.69 8.30 -9.45
N LYS A 20 -3.77 7.49 -9.43
CA LYS A 20 -5.13 7.98 -9.15
C LYS A 20 -5.71 7.51 -7.83
N HIS A 21 -5.14 6.50 -7.18
CA HIS A 21 -5.77 5.98 -5.95
C HIS A 21 -5.76 7.05 -4.86
N SER A 22 -6.91 7.27 -4.21
CA SER A 22 -7.08 8.19 -3.08
C SER A 22 -6.02 8.05 -1.97
N ASN A 23 -5.63 6.84 -1.60
CA ASN A 23 -4.74 6.62 -0.47
C ASN A 23 -3.24 6.64 -0.86
N PRO A 24 -2.42 7.50 -0.25
CA PRO A 24 -0.99 7.62 -0.58
C PRO A 24 -0.17 6.34 -0.30
N ILE A 25 -0.52 5.58 0.73
CA ILE A 25 0.19 4.33 1.07
C ILE A 25 -0.03 3.31 -0.04
N VAL A 26 -1.26 3.22 -0.55
CA VAL A 26 -1.57 2.30 -1.64
C VAL A 26 -0.88 2.73 -2.92
N ARG A 27 -0.91 4.03 -3.26
CA ARG A 27 -0.14 4.56 -4.41
C ARG A 27 1.33 4.15 -4.33
N GLN A 28 1.93 4.30 -3.14
CA GLN A 28 3.33 3.94 -2.91
C GLN A 28 3.59 2.44 -3.05
N ARG A 29 2.72 1.60 -2.48
CA ARG A 29 2.79 0.14 -2.62
C ARG A 29 2.70 -0.28 -4.10
N CYS A 30 1.71 0.23 -4.83
CA CYS A 30 1.54 -0.06 -6.25
C CYS A 30 2.77 0.35 -7.06
N ARG A 31 3.33 1.54 -6.79
CA ARG A 31 4.56 2.01 -7.45
C ARG A 31 5.73 1.07 -7.21
N VAL A 32 5.91 0.57 -5.99
CA VAL A 32 7.00 -0.39 -5.67
C VAL A 32 6.84 -1.70 -6.45
N ILE A 33 5.63 -2.28 -6.50
CA ILE A 33 5.38 -3.53 -7.23
C ILE A 33 5.58 -3.33 -8.74
N TYR A 34 5.07 -2.24 -9.30
CA TYR A 34 5.28 -1.91 -10.71
C TYR A 34 6.76 -1.78 -11.07
N LEU A 35 7.53 -1.00 -10.29
CA LEU A 35 8.97 -0.84 -10.55
C LEU A 35 9.73 -2.16 -10.43
N LYS A 36 9.31 -3.04 -9.52
CA LYS A 36 9.88 -4.39 -9.43
C LYS A 36 9.51 -5.24 -10.64
N SER A 37 8.29 -5.13 -11.16
CA SER A 37 7.82 -5.90 -12.31
C SER A 37 8.58 -5.56 -13.60
N ILE A 38 9.06 -4.33 -13.75
CA ILE A 38 9.90 -3.90 -14.87
C ILE A 38 11.40 -4.19 -14.67
N GLY A 39 11.76 -4.94 -13.62
CA GLY A 39 13.13 -5.44 -13.41
C GLY A 39 14.05 -4.57 -12.55
N MET A 40 13.56 -3.51 -11.90
CA MET A 40 14.42 -2.69 -11.03
C MET A 40 14.88 -3.44 -9.77
N LYS A 41 16.08 -3.10 -9.30
CA LYS A 41 16.65 -3.66 -8.07
C LYS A 41 16.03 -2.97 -6.84
N PRO A 42 15.80 -3.69 -5.72
CA PRO A 42 15.20 -3.11 -4.51
C PRO A 42 15.92 -1.86 -3.99
N GLY A 43 17.25 -1.79 -4.08
CA GLY A 43 18.02 -0.61 -3.67
C GLY A 43 17.73 0.63 -4.52
N GLN A 44 17.54 0.46 -5.84
CA GLN A 44 17.16 1.57 -6.73
C GLN A 44 15.73 2.02 -6.47
N ILE A 45 14.81 1.06 -6.25
CA ILE A 45 13.42 1.35 -5.91
C ILE A 45 13.35 2.13 -4.58
N ALA A 46 14.18 1.78 -3.59
CA ALA A 46 14.25 2.47 -2.30
C ALA A 46 14.62 3.94 -2.46
N GLN A 47 15.58 4.24 -3.34
CA GLN A 47 15.98 5.61 -3.66
C GLN A 47 14.87 6.37 -4.39
N ILE A 48 14.22 5.75 -5.38
CA ILE A 48 13.16 6.39 -6.18
C ILE A 48 11.91 6.69 -5.33
N VAL A 49 11.51 5.75 -4.47
CA VAL A 49 10.28 5.83 -3.68
C VAL A 49 10.53 6.46 -2.30
N ASN A 50 11.80 6.74 -1.98
CA ASN A 50 12.26 7.29 -0.70
C ASN A 50 11.76 6.48 0.52
N VAL A 51 12.04 5.18 0.51
CA VAL A 51 11.72 4.25 1.60
C VAL A 51 12.87 3.31 1.88
N HIS A 52 12.90 2.76 3.10
CA HIS A 52 13.89 1.74 3.45
C HIS A 52 13.68 0.45 2.64
N VAL A 53 14.77 -0.25 2.32
CA VAL A 53 14.75 -1.50 1.52
C VAL A 53 13.91 -2.60 2.18
N ASN A 54 13.83 -2.62 3.52
CA ASN A 54 12.96 -3.56 4.24
C ASN A 54 11.47 -3.30 3.97
N THR A 55 11.06 -2.03 3.82
CA THR A 55 9.68 -1.67 3.47
C THR A 55 9.30 -2.23 2.10
N ILE A 56 10.21 -2.13 1.13
CA ILE A 56 10.03 -2.73 -0.19
C ILE A 56 9.88 -4.24 -0.07
N THR A 57 10.75 -4.88 0.70
CA THR A 57 10.70 -6.33 0.93
C THR A 57 9.34 -6.73 1.53
N ASN A 58 8.81 -5.96 2.46
CA ASN A 58 7.48 -6.20 3.04
C ASN A 58 6.36 -6.05 2.01
N TYR A 59 6.41 -5.03 1.15
CA TYR A 59 5.41 -4.86 0.09
C TYR A 59 5.47 -6.00 -0.93
N LEU A 60 6.66 -6.48 -1.29
CA LEU A 60 6.83 -7.62 -2.18
C LEU A 60 6.24 -8.90 -1.58
N LYS A 61 6.48 -9.16 -0.28
CA LYS A 61 5.87 -10.30 0.43
C LYS A 61 4.34 -10.19 0.48
N LEU A 62 3.83 -8.98 0.72
CA LEU A 62 2.40 -8.71 0.77
C LEU A 62 1.72 -9.03 -0.57
N TYR A 63 2.30 -8.55 -1.67
CA TYR A 63 1.82 -8.86 -3.02
C TYR A 63 1.94 -10.35 -3.34
N GLN A 64 3.04 -11.00 -2.96
CA GLN A 64 3.21 -12.44 -3.20
C GLN A 64 2.17 -13.29 -2.45
N ALA A 65 1.75 -12.85 -1.26
CA ALA A 65 0.80 -13.58 -0.44
C ALA A 65 -0.67 -13.35 -0.86
N GLN A 66 -1.02 -12.16 -1.31
CA GLN A 66 -2.43 -11.73 -1.46
C GLN A 66 -2.73 -11.06 -2.82
N GLY A 67 -1.74 -10.96 -3.71
CA GLY A 67 -1.87 -10.25 -4.98
C GLY A 67 -2.15 -8.75 -4.80
N LEU A 68 -2.88 -8.18 -5.76
CA LEU A 68 -3.31 -6.78 -5.71
C LEU A 68 -4.16 -6.45 -4.49
N ALA A 69 -5.03 -7.37 -4.07
CA ALA A 69 -5.94 -7.17 -2.94
C ALA A 69 -5.18 -6.78 -1.66
N GLY A 70 -4.02 -7.41 -1.41
CA GLY A 70 -3.19 -7.09 -0.25
C GLY A 70 -2.62 -5.67 -0.27
N LEU A 71 -2.41 -5.09 -1.46
CA LEU A 71 -1.91 -3.72 -1.57
C LEU A 71 -2.96 -2.70 -1.09
N TYR A 72 -4.24 -2.99 -1.32
CA TYR A 72 -5.38 -2.16 -0.93
C TYR A 72 -5.74 -2.27 0.56
N GLN A 73 -5.37 -3.38 1.21
CA GLN A 73 -5.67 -3.60 2.63
C GLN A 73 -4.78 -2.74 3.54
N LEU A 74 -5.42 -1.83 4.26
CA LEU A 74 -4.79 -0.97 5.25
C LEU A 74 -5.34 -1.34 6.63
N HIS A 75 -4.54 -2.04 7.43
CA HIS A 75 -4.89 -2.45 8.78
C HIS A 75 -4.74 -1.29 9.77
N TYR A 76 -5.45 -0.17 9.54
CA TYR A 76 -5.51 0.91 10.51
C TYR A 76 -6.34 0.47 11.72
N LEU A 77 -5.66 -0.10 12.72
CA LEU A 77 -6.24 -0.35 14.02
C LEU A 77 -5.91 0.86 14.89
N GLY A 78 -6.78 1.88 14.83
CA GLY A 78 -6.74 2.99 15.77
C GLY A 78 -7.07 2.50 17.18
N GLN A 79 -6.55 3.18 18.20
CA GLN A 79 -7.09 3.01 19.55
C GLN A 79 -8.43 3.73 19.61
N PRO A 80 -9.48 3.11 20.21
CA PRO A 80 -10.74 3.81 20.43
C PRO A 80 -10.45 5.05 21.27
N SER A 81 -11.00 6.20 20.86
CA SER A 81 -10.88 7.44 21.62
C SER A 81 -11.72 7.35 22.89
N ASP A 82 -11.20 7.87 24.01
CA ASP A 82 -11.98 8.02 25.24
C ASP A 82 -13.25 8.85 25.01
N LEU A 83 -13.25 9.73 24.00
CA LEU A 83 -14.42 10.53 23.60
C LEU A 83 -15.57 9.70 23.00
N ASN A 84 -15.30 8.47 22.54
CA ASN A 84 -16.37 7.58 22.06
C ASN A 84 -17.41 7.29 23.16
N ALA A 85 -17.01 7.36 24.44
CA ALA A 85 -17.92 7.18 25.58
C ALA A 85 -19.02 8.26 25.65
N TYR A 86 -18.80 9.43 25.06
CA TYR A 86 -19.71 10.58 25.11
C TYR A 86 -20.49 10.81 23.79
N GLN A 87 -20.42 9.85 22.86
CA GLN A 87 -21.03 9.98 21.53
C GLN A 87 -22.53 10.29 21.57
N ALA A 88 -23.26 9.75 22.55
CA ALA A 88 -24.70 9.95 22.73
C ALA A 88 -25.10 11.35 23.21
N ASP A 89 -24.19 12.08 23.85
CA ASP A 89 -24.45 13.43 24.36
C ASP A 89 -24.12 14.51 23.33
N ILE A 90 -23.14 14.25 22.46
CA ILE A 90 -22.78 15.11 21.32
C ILE A 90 -23.94 15.19 20.32
N SER A 91 -24.65 14.08 20.07
CA SER A 91 -25.77 14.04 19.11
C SER A 91 -27.03 14.80 19.55
N LYS A 92 -27.12 15.23 20.83
CA LYS A 92 -28.30 15.93 21.37
C LYS A 92 -28.22 17.46 21.25
N GLN A 93 -27.10 18.00 20.79
CA GLN A 93 -26.85 19.45 20.71
C GLN A 93 -27.00 20.04 19.30
N ILE A 94 -27.55 19.27 18.35
CA ILE A 94 -27.91 19.70 16.99
C ILE A 94 -29.43 19.66 16.87
#